data_AF-A0A535HLB7-F1
#
_entry.id   AF-A0A535HLB7-F1
#
_cell.length_a   1.000
_cell.length_b   1.000
_cell.length_c   1.000
_cell.angle_alpha   90.00
_cell.angle_beta   90.00
_cell.angle_gamma   90.00
#
_symmetry.space_group_name_H-M   'P 1'
#
loop_
_entity.id
_entity.type
_entity.pdbx_description
1 polymer ?
#
loop_
_entity_poly.entity_id
_entity_poly.type
_entity_poly.pdbx_seq_one_letter_code
_entity_poly.pdbx_strand_id
1 'polypeptide(L)'
;MARFQSLRQWAVRHPVVHGHPIHAALSDLPATLIPCAFLSSLVAGLSRRREAEAGAVWSTRAAVAASLAAGAVGWWDWLTMPREHPAHRPATLHGVINSGGLALVGAAGLRRRERTSLLGAATTAVIVGGWIGGDLVYHHGWRVRGAEELELIEPTLNERGAADVIEAARKEIVDFERRETYLPPRR
;
A
#
# COMPACT_ATOMS: atom_id res chain seq x y z
N MET A 1 8.49 19.72 -27.06
CA MET A 1 7.70 19.89 -25.81
C MET A 1 7.85 18.74 -24.80
N ALA A 2 8.77 17.77 -24.97
CA ALA A 2 8.97 16.65 -24.03
C ALA A 2 9.98 16.92 -22.88
N ARG A 3 10.67 18.06 -22.89
CA ARG A 3 11.84 18.33 -22.04
C ARG A 3 11.52 18.97 -20.68
N PHE A 4 10.26 19.33 -20.43
CA PHE A 4 9.82 19.98 -19.17
C PHE A 4 9.03 19.06 -18.23
N GLN A 5 8.61 17.87 -18.69
CA GLN A 5 7.96 16.88 -17.81
C GLN A 5 8.96 16.02 -17.01
N SER A 6 10.22 15.94 -17.46
CA SER A 6 11.25 15.09 -16.83
C SER A 6 11.89 15.69 -15.58
N LEU A 7 11.73 16.99 -15.29
CA LEU A 7 12.43 17.65 -14.19
C LEU A 7 11.68 17.60 -12.84
N ARG A 8 10.43 17.15 -12.82
CA ARG A 8 9.58 17.22 -11.61
C ARG A 8 9.34 15.87 -10.92
N GLN A 9 9.62 14.75 -11.59
CA GLN A 9 9.42 13.39 -11.04
C GLN A 9 10.60 12.92 -10.16
N TRP A 10 11.69 13.68 -10.10
CA TRP A 10 12.99 13.25 -9.54
C TRP A 10 13.35 13.85 -8.17
N ALA A 11 12.44 14.62 -7.54
CA ALA A 11 12.76 15.28 -6.27
C ALA A 11 12.36 14.47 -5.03
N VAL A 12 11.64 13.35 -5.18
CA VAL A 12 11.11 12.58 -4.05
C VAL A 12 11.54 11.12 -4.19
N ARG A 13 12.35 10.65 -3.25
CA ARG A 13 12.75 9.23 -3.16
C ARG A 13 11.54 8.34 -2.92
N HIS A 14 11.60 7.09 -3.35
CA HIS A 14 10.57 6.10 -3.06
C HIS A 14 10.52 5.79 -1.55
N PRO A 15 9.32 5.59 -0.96
CA PRO A 15 9.18 5.18 0.44
C PRO A 15 9.41 3.67 0.57
N VAL A 16 10.65 3.28 0.29
CA VAL A 16 11.15 1.90 0.39
C VAL A 16 12.24 1.87 1.44
N VAL A 17 12.18 0.88 2.33
CA VAL A 17 13.13 0.64 3.41
C VAL A 17 13.62 -0.79 3.32
N HIS A 18 14.92 -0.97 3.14
CA HIS A 18 15.58 -2.26 2.96
C HIS A 18 14.93 -3.14 1.88
N GLY A 19 14.52 -2.54 0.76
CA GLY A 19 13.83 -3.23 -0.33
C GLY A 19 12.32 -3.43 -0.10
N HIS A 20 11.80 -3.09 1.08
CA HIS A 20 10.38 -3.26 1.40
C HIS A 20 9.59 -1.95 1.22
N PRO A 21 8.54 -1.93 0.38
CA PRO A 21 7.62 -0.82 0.29
C PRO A 21 6.93 -0.54 1.63
N ILE A 22 7.08 0.67 2.17
CA ILE A 22 6.46 1.02 3.46
C ILE A 22 4.93 0.96 3.35
N HIS A 23 4.35 1.36 2.21
CA HIS A 23 2.89 1.30 2.02
C HIS A 23 2.34 -0.12 2.14
N ALA A 24 3.01 -1.11 1.52
CA ALA A 24 2.59 -2.50 1.58
C ALA A 24 2.61 -3.04 3.01
N ALA A 25 3.64 -2.70 3.79
CA ALA A 25 3.71 -3.06 5.21
C ALA A 25 2.59 -2.38 6.02
N LEU A 26 2.30 -1.10 5.75
CA LEU A 26 1.28 -0.36 6.48
C LEU A 26 -0.15 -0.70 6.06
N SER A 27 -0.38 -1.21 4.84
CA SER A 27 -1.73 -1.50 4.33
C SER A 27 -2.44 -2.63 5.06
N ASP A 28 -1.69 -3.52 5.72
CA ASP A 28 -2.26 -4.60 6.54
C ASP A 28 -3.04 -4.05 7.75
N LEU A 29 -2.62 -2.89 8.26
CA LEU A 29 -3.26 -2.24 9.41
C LEU A 29 -4.70 -1.80 9.10
N PRO A 30 -4.99 -0.93 8.10
CA PRO A 30 -6.36 -0.60 7.76
C PRO A 30 -7.14 -1.81 7.22
N ALA A 31 -6.48 -2.74 6.51
CA ALA A 31 -7.12 -3.96 6.03
C ALA A 31 -7.70 -4.81 7.18
N THR A 32 -7.04 -4.79 8.33
CA THR A 32 -7.49 -5.51 9.54
C THR A 32 -8.41 -4.65 10.42
N LEU A 33 -7.98 -3.42 10.73
CA LEU A 33 -8.63 -2.59 11.74
C LEU A 33 -9.99 -2.03 11.30
N ILE A 34 -10.20 -1.78 10.00
CA ILE A 34 -11.49 -1.29 9.50
C ILE A 34 -12.58 -2.37 9.68
N PRO A 35 -12.41 -3.63 9.20
CA PRO A 35 -13.35 -4.71 9.53
C PRO A 35 -13.53 -4.94 11.03
N CYS A 36 -12.46 -4.93 11.83
CA CYS A 36 -12.58 -5.08 13.28
C CYS A 36 -13.40 -3.95 13.91
N ALA A 37 -13.24 -2.71 13.46
CA ALA A 37 -14.03 -1.58 13.92
C ALA A 37 -15.51 -1.72 13.52
N PHE A 38 -15.78 -2.19 12.30
CA PHE A 38 -17.13 -2.48 11.82
C PHE A 38 -17.82 -3.53 12.72
N LEU A 39 -17.15 -4.67 12.96
CA LEU A 39 -17.66 -5.73 13.83
C LEU A 39 -17.88 -5.24 15.27
N SER A 40 -16.94 -4.47 15.80
CA SER A 40 -17.06 -3.86 17.13
C SER A 40 -18.28 -2.92 17.21
N SER A 41 -18.53 -2.13 16.15
CA SER A 41 -19.69 -1.24 16.06
C SER A 41 -21.02 -2.01 15.96
N LEU A 42 -21.04 -3.16 15.26
CA LEU A 42 -22.20 -4.05 15.24
C LEU A 42 -22.51 -4.60 16.64
N VAL A 43 -21.49 -5.13 17.33
CA VAL A 43 -21.64 -5.67 18.70
C VAL A 43 -22.12 -4.59 19.67
N ALA A 44 -21.60 -3.36 19.56
CA ALA A 44 -22.07 -2.22 20.36
C ALA A 44 -23.55 -1.91 20.13
N GLY A 45 -23.99 -1.90 18.86
CA GLY A 45 -25.40 -1.64 18.51
C GLY A 45 -26.35 -2.73 19.00
N LEU A 46 -25.93 -3.99 18.94
CA LEU A 46 -26.74 -5.15 19.34
C LEU A 46 -26.80 -5.33 20.87
N SER A 47 -25.66 -5.25 21.55
CA SER A 47 -25.58 -5.51 22.99
C SER A 47 -26.06 -4.33 23.84
N ARG A 48 -25.96 -3.09 23.32
CA ARG A 48 -26.20 -1.84 24.06
C ARG A 48 -25.38 -1.70 25.35
N ARG A 49 -24.28 -2.45 25.46
CA ARG A 49 -23.38 -2.43 26.62
C ARG A 49 -22.35 -1.31 26.50
N ARG A 50 -22.02 -0.68 27.63
CA ARG A 50 -21.04 0.42 27.67
C ARG A 50 -19.64 -0.04 27.26
N GLU A 51 -19.26 -1.27 27.60
CA GLU A 51 -17.96 -1.85 27.24
C GLU A 51 -17.86 -2.07 25.72
N ALA A 52 -18.93 -2.57 25.09
CA ALA A 52 -18.98 -2.78 23.65
C ALA A 52 -18.89 -1.45 22.88
N GLU A 53 -19.58 -0.40 23.36
CA GLU A 53 -19.45 0.95 22.80
C GLU A 53 -18.01 1.49 22.92
N ALA A 54 -17.34 1.28 24.06
CA ALA A 54 -15.94 1.67 24.21
C ALA A 54 -15.04 0.93 23.21
N GLY A 55 -15.27 -0.37 23.01
CA GLY A 55 -14.59 -1.17 21.99
C GLY A 55 -14.78 -0.61 20.58
N ALA A 56 -16.02 -0.26 20.20
CA ALA A 56 -16.33 0.35 18.92
C ALA A 56 -15.64 1.71 18.71
N VAL A 57 -15.58 2.56 19.76
CA VAL A 57 -14.90 3.86 19.69
C VAL A 57 -13.40 3.69 19.51
N TRP A 58 -12.75 2.85 20.32
CA TRP A 58 -11.30 2.68 20.28
C TRP A 58 -10.82 1.97 19.02
N SER A 59 -11.53 0.93 18.57
CA SER A 59 -11.24 0.28 17.28
C SER A 59 -11.41 1.24 16.10
N THR A 60 -12.45 2.08 16.09
CA THR A 60 -12.62 3.11 15.05
C THR A 60 -11.47 4.12 15.05
N ARG A 61 -11.02 4.59 16.23
CA ARG A 61 -9.86 5.49 16.34
C ARG A 61 -8.58 4.84 15.83
N ALA A 62 -8.35 3.57 16.15
CA ALA A 62 -7.20 2.83 15.65
C ALA A 62 -7.25 2.69 14.12
N ALA A 63 -8.43 2.37 13.57
CA ALA A 63 -8.65 2.30 12.13
C ALA A 63 -8.39 3.65 11.43
N VAL A 64 -8.83 4.78 12.01
CA VAL A 64 -8.52 6.13 11.49
C VAL A 64 -7.01 6.35 11.44
N ALA A 65 -6.31 6.11 12.56
CA ALA A 65 -4.87 6.33 12.63
C ALA A 65 -4.09 5.47 11.62
N ALA A 66 -4.42 4.18 11.54
CA ALA A 66 -3.84 3.26 10.57
C ALA A 66 -4.11 3.68 9.11
N SER A 67 -5.33 4.10 8.81
CA SER A 67 -5.72 4.53 7.47
C SER A 67 -5.01 5.81 7.05
N LEU A 68 -4.80 6.76 7.97
CA LEU A 68 -4.04 7.97 7.72
C LEU A 68 -2.57 7.66 7.42
N ALA A 69 -1.95 6.79 8.21
CA ALA A 69 -0.56 6.38 8.01
C ALA A 69 -0.38 5.67 6.66
N ALA A 70 -1.18 4.63 6.40
CA ALA A 70 -1.12 3.86 5.15
C ALA A 70 -1.47 4.71 3.92
N GLY A 71 -2.47 5.60 4.04
CA GLY A 71 -2.90 6.49 2.96
C GLY A 71 -1.85 7.53 2.60
N ALA A 72 -1.18 8.14 3.60
CA ALA A 72 -0.09 9.09 3.36
C ALA A 72 1.06 8.44 2.58
N VAL A 73 1.50 7.25 2.99
CA VAL A 73 2.55 6.51 2.31
C VAL A 73 2.09 5.97 0.95
N GLY A 74 0.83 5.57 0.81
CA GLY A 74 0.26 5.14 -0.47
C GLY A 74 0.20 6.24 -1.52
N TRP A 75 -0.17 7.47 -1.11
CA TRP A 75 -0.09 8.63 -1.99
C TRP A 75 1.34 8.96 -2.40
N TRP A 76 2.29 8.83 -1.48
CA TRP A 76 3.70 9.00 -1.79
C TRP A 76 4.17 7.94 -2.81
N ASP A 77 3.80 6.68 -2.62
CA ASP A 77 4.08 5.62 -3.60
C ASP A 77 3.56 5.94 -4.99
N TRP A 78 2.29 6.34 -5.07
CA TRP A 78 1.66 6.70 -6.34
C TRP A 78 2.33 7.90 -7.01
N LEU A 79 2.72 8.93 -6.24
CA LEU A 79 3.41 10.12 -6.76
C LEU A 79 4.79 9.81 -7.36
N THR A 80 5.44 8.74 -6.91
CA THR A 80 6.74 8.28 -7.43
C THR A 80 6.60 7.24 -8.54
N MET A 81 5.38 6.84 -8.91
CA MET A 81 5.13 5.88 -9.98
C MET A 81 5.27 6.53 -11.36
N PRO A 82 6.00 5.93 -12.31
CA PRO A 82 6.03 6.40 -13.69
C PRO A 82 4.64 6.38 -14.32
N ARG A 83 4.24 7.46 -15.01
CA ARG A 83 2.89 7.61 -15.57
C ARG A 83 2.60 6.63 -16.70
N GLU A 84 3.65 6.24 -17.40
CA GLU A 84 3.63 5.33 -18.55
C GLU A 84 3.59 3.86 -18.11
N HIS A 85 3.81 3.57 -16.81
CA HIS A 85 3.78 2.22 -16.30
C HIS A 85 2.36 1.62 -16.42
N PRO A 86 2.20 0.36 -16.87
CA PRO A 86 0.87 -0.26 -17.04
C PRO A 86 0.06 -0.30 -15.73
N ALA A 87 0.73 -0.39 -14.58
CA ALA A 87 0.10 -0.37 -13.26
C ALA A 87 -0.47 1.01 -12.86
N HIS A 88 -0.16 2.11 -13.56
CA HIS A 88 -0.51 3.45 -13.09
C HIS A 88 -2.02 3.69 -13.03
N ARG A 89 -2.77 3.20 -14.02
CA ARG A 89 -4.24 3.29 -14.02
C ARG A 89 -4.88 2.50 -12.87
N PRO A 90 -4.62 1.19 -12.69
CA PRO A 90 -5.17 0.45 -11.57
C PRO A 90 -4.70 1.01 -10.22
N ALA A 91 -3.46 1.51 -10.12
CA ALA A 91 -2.96 2.14 -8.89
C ALA A 91 -3.71 3.43 -8.55
N THR A 92 -4.08 4.20 -9.56
CA THR A 92 -4.92 5.40 -9.38
C THR A 92 -6.31 5.01 -8.87
N LEU A 93 -6.94 4.00 -9.47
CA LEU A 93 -8.26 3.51 -9.04
C LEU A 93 -8.21 2.99 -7.60
N HIS A 94 -7.20 2.20 -7.26
CA HIS A 94 -6.92 1.73 -5.91
C HIS A 94 -6.80 2.90 -4.91
N GLY A 95 -5.98 3.91 -5.25
CA GLY A 95 -5.78 5.10 -4.43
C GLY A 95 -7.06 5.90 -4.19
N VAL A 96 -7.90 6.05 -5.22
CA VAL A 96 -9.21 6.73 -5.12
C VAL A 96 -10.16 5.97 -4.20
N ILE A 97 -10.29 4.65 -4.38
CA ILE A 97 -11.17 3.80 -3.56
C ILE A 97 -10.75 3.85 -2.09
N ASN A 98 -9.45 3.68 -1.81
CA ASN A 98 -8.93 3.71 -0.45
C ASN A 98 -8.99 5.09 0.18
N SER A 99 -8.84 6.17 -0.59
CA SER A 99 -9.06 7.53 -0.09
C SER A 99 -10.53 7.77 0.28
N GLY A 100 -11.46 7.23 -0.51
CA GLY A 100 -12.88 7.19 -0.15
C GLY A 100 -13.14 6.39 1.13
N GLY A 101 -12.54 5.20 1.26
CA GLY A 101 -12.57 4.39 2.47
C GLY A 101 -12.05 5.12 3.70
N LEU A 102 -10.91 5.81 3.59
CA LEU A 102 -10.33 6.65 4.65
C LEU A 102 -11.29 7.76 5.07
N ALA A 103 -11.92 8.46 4.12
CA ALA A 103 -12.91 9.49 4.43
C ALA A 103 -14.12 8.93 5.18
N LEU A 104 -14.60 7.73 4.80
CA LEU A 104 -15.70 7.03 5.47
C LEU A 104 -15.33 6.65 6.91
N VAL A 105 -14.13 6.11 7.15
CA VAL A 105 -13.63 5.76 8.49
C VAL A 105 -13.47 7.01 9.36
N GLY A 106 -12.95 8.09 8.80
CA GLY A 106 -12.89 9.39 9.47
C GLY A 106 -14.27 9.91 9.87
N ALA A 107 -15.23 9.87 8.95
CA ALA A 107 -16.61 10.25 9.22
C ALA A 107 -17.26 9.35 10.29
N ALA A 108 -16.96 8.04 10.29
CA ALA A 108 -17.46 7.10 11.30
C ALA A 108 -16.98 7.44 12.71
N GLY A 109 -15.75 7.99 12.84
CA GLY A 109 -15.21 8.48 14.10
C GLY A 109 -15.93 9.73 14.65
N LEU A 110 -16.57 10.51 13.78
CA LEU A 110 -17.27 11.74 14.14
C LEU A 110 -18.79 11.54 14.29
N ARG A 111 -19.36 10.62 13.49
CA ARG A 111 -20.81 10.43 13.37
C ARG A 111 -21.27 9.12 14.02
N ARG A 112 -21.41 9.14 15.35
CA ARG A 112 -21.77 7.95 16.13
C ARG A 112 -23.01 7.20 15.62
N ARG A 113 -24.05 7.91 15.17
CA ARG A 113 -25.30 7.31 14.66
C ARG A 113 -25.13 6.56 13.34
N GLU A 114 -24.19 7.01 12.50
CA GLU A 114 -23.90 6.44 11.18
C GLU A 114 -22.67 5.52 11.19
N ARG A 115 -21.98 5.40 12.34
CA ARG A 115 -20.69 4.71 12.46
C ARG A 115 -20.70 3.32 11.83
N THR A 116 -21.72 2.50 12.12
CA THR A 116 -21.80 1.13 11.61
C THR A 116 -21.94 1.08 10.08
N SER A 117 -22.80 1.91 9.48
CA SER A 117 -22.97 1.92 8.02
C SER A 117 -21.75 2.49 7.31
N LEU A 118 -21.14 3.53 7.86
CA LEU A 118 -19.90 4.12 7.33
C LEU A 118 -18.74 3.14 7.39
N LEU A 119 -18.57 2.42 8.50
CA LEU A 119 -17.55 1.38 8.63
C LEU A 119 -17.82 0.20 7.70
N GLY A 120 -19.07 -0.21 7.52
CA GLY A 120 -19.42 -1.27 6.55
C GLY A 120 -19.08 -0.88 5.10
N ALA A 121 -19.37 0.37 4.72
CA ALA A 121 -18.96 0.91 3.43
C ALA A 121 -17.43 0.98 3.29
N ALA A 122 -16.72 1.39 4.34
CA ALA A 122 -15.26 1.39 4.37
C ALA A 122 -14.67 -0.02 4.28
N THR A 123 -15.25 -1.01 4.96
CA THR A 123 -14.87 -2.43 4.83
C THR A 123 -15.03 -2.91 3.39
N THR A 124 -16.11 -2.49 2.72
CA THR A 124 -16.30 -2.80 1.30
C THR A 124 -15.21 -2.17 0.44
N ALA A 125 -14.86 -0.90 0.70
CA ALA A 125 -13.75 -0.24 0.02
C ALA A 125 -12.42 -0.95 0.24
N VAL A 126 -12.14 -1.46 1.45
CA VAL A 126 -10.96 -2.27 1.76
C VAL A 126 -10.94 -3.58 0.97
N ILE A 127 -12.07 -4.28 0.86
CA ILE A 127 -12.14 -5.54 0.10
C ILE A 127 -11.84 -5.29 -1.38
N VAL A 128 -12.48 -4.29 -1.99
CA VAL A 128 -12.24 -3.93 -3.39
C VAL A 128 -10.82 -3.41 -3.59
N GLY A 129 -10.36 -2.53 -2.70
CA GLY A 129 -9.00 -1.99 -2.70
C GLY A 129 -7.95 -3.09 -2.59
N GLY A 130 -8.16 -4.06 -1.70
CA GLY A 130 -7.28 -5.21 -1.52
C GLY A 130 -7.21 -6.10 -2.76
N TRP A 131 -8.32 -6.33 -3.45
CA TRP A 131 -8.31 -7.04 -4.73
C TRP A 131 -7.48 -6.29 -5.78
N ILE A 132 -7.71 -4.98 -5.97
CA ILE A 132 -6.90 -4.19 -6.91
C ILE A 132 -5.43 -4.15 -6.48
N GLY A 133 -5.15 -4.10 -5.18
CA GLY A 133 -3.80 -4.19 -4.63
C GLY A 133 -3.11 -5.51 -5.01
N GLY A 134 -3.84 -6.62 -4.92
CA GLY A 134 -3.38 -7.92 -5.41
C GLY A 134 -3.10 -7.90 -6.92
N ASP A 135 -3.98 -7.31 -7.72
CA ASP A 135 -3.80 -7.16 -9.17
C ASP A 135 -2.53 -6.35 -9.53
N LEU A 136 -2.24 -5.29 -8.77
CA LEU A 136 -1.01 -4.50 -8.92
C LEU A 136 0.26 -5.33 -8.69
N VAL A 137 0.24 -6.23 -7.70
CA VAL A 137 1.37 -7.09 -7.37
C VAL A 137 1.46 -8.26 -8.35
N TYR A 138 0.41 -9.05 -8.49
CA TYR A 138 0.45 -10.33 -9.18
C TYR A 138 0.32 -10.23 -10.70
N HIS A 139 -0.45 -9.28 -11.25
CA HIS A 139 -0.56 -9.12 -12.70
C HIS A 139 0.40 -8.06 -13.23
N HIS A 140 0.50 -6.93 -12.53
CA HIS A 140 1.35 -5.82 -12.98
C HIS A 140 2.78 -5.89 -12.44
N GLY A 141 3.07 -6.79 -11.51
CA GLY A 141 4.43 -6.99 -11.00
C GLY A 141 4.99 -5.78 -10.26
N TRP A 142 4.13 -4.86 -9.79
CA TRP A 142 4.57 -3.60 -9.22
C TRP A 142 5.45 -3.84 -7.99
N ARG A 143 6.73 -3.45 -8.11
CA ARG A 143 7.80 -3.62 -7.11
C ARG A 143 8.19 -5.05 -6.74
N VAL A 144 7.68 -6.06 -7.45
CA VAL A 144 8.02 -7.47 -7.20
C VAL A 144 8.63 -8.16 -8.41
N ARG A 145 8.25 -7.79 -9.64
CA ARG A 145 8.65 -8.50 -10.87
C ARG A 145 10.15 -8.65 -11.03
N GLY A 146 10.91 -7.58 -10.80
CA GLY A 146 12.37 -7.64 -10.96
C GLY A 146 13.06 -8.62 -9.99
N ALA A 147 12.53 -8.77 -8.77
CA ALA A 147 13.04 -9.73 -7.80
C ALA A 147 12.63 -11.17 -8.17
N GLU A 148 11.38 -11.36 -8.58
CA GLU A 148 10.84 -12.66 -9.01
C GLU A 148 11.53 -13.19 -10.27
N GLU A 149 11.67 -12.36 -11.31
CA GLU A 149 12.35 -12.74 -12.55
C GLU A 149 13.81 -13.14 -12.30
N LEU A 150 14.51 -12.41 -11.41
CA LEU A 150 15.89 -12.74 -11.04
C LEU A 150 15.99 -14.12 -10.37
N GLU A 151 15.12 -14.41 -9.41
CA GLU A 151 15.07 -15.69 -8.70
C GLU A 151 14.81 -16.87 -9.66
N LEU A 152 13.94 -16.66 -10.66
CA LEU A 152 13.62 -17.69 -11.65
C LEU A 152 14.76 -17.96 -12.64
N ILE A 153 15.50 -16.94 -13.06
CA ILE A 153 16.55 -17.07 -14.10
C ILE A 153 17.94 -17.39 -13.51
N GLU A 154 18.20 -17.06 -12.25
CA GLU A 154 19.51 -17.19 -11.61
C GLU A 154 20.12 -18.60 -11.71
N PRO A 155 19.38 -19.71 -11.46
CA PRO A 155 19.92 -21.06 -11.62
C PRO A 155 20.37 -21.34 -13.07
N THR A 156 19.56 -20.93 -14.05
CA THR A 156 19.85 -21.16 -15.47
C THR A 156 21.05 -20.35 -15.95
N LEU A 157 21.19 -19.11 -15.48
CA LEU A 157 22.34 -18.26 -15.81
C LEU A 157 23.63 -18.79 -15.19
N ASN A 158 23.56 -19.31 -13.96
CA ASN A 158 24.69 -19.97 -13.30
C ASN A 158 25.15 -21.23 -14.05
N GLU A 159 24.21 -22.08 -14.49
CA GLU A 159 24.53 -23.27 -15.32
C GLU A 159 25.21 -22.91 -16.64
N ARG A 160 24.87 -21.74 -17.21
CA ARG A 160 25.46 -21.23 -18.46
C ARG A 160 26.77 -20.47 -18.25
N GLY A 161 27.27 -20.39 -17.01
CA GLY A 161 28.50 -19.67 -16.68
C GLY A 161 28.37 -18.14 -16.78
N ALA A 162 27.15 -17.59 -16.74
CA ALA A 162 26.85 -16.16 -16.87
C ALA A 162 26.68 -15.45 -15.51
N ALA A 163 27.43 -15.89 -14.50
CA ALA A 163 27.34 -15.34 -13.14
C ALA A 163 27.73 -13.85 -13.06
N ASP A 164 28.59 -13.39 -13.97
CA ASP A 164 28.99 -12.00 -14.12
C ASP A 164 27.83 -11.08 -14.52
N VAL A 165 26.89 -11.58 -15.35
CA VAL A 165 25.68 -10.85 -15.74
C VAL A 165 24.76 -10.63 -14.54
N ILE A 166 24.60 -11.65 -13.69
CA ILE A 166 23.79 -11.59 -12.47
C ILE A 166 24.38 -10.55 -11.50
N GLU A 167 25.71 -10.59 -11.30
CA GLU A 167 26.39 -9.65 -10.42
C GLU A 167 26.29 -8.21 -10.94
N ALA A 168 26.42 -8.00 -12.26
CA ALA A 168 26.24 -6.70 -12.89
C ALA A 168 24.81 -6.15 -12.68
N ALA A 169 23.78 -6.99 -12.91
CA ALA A 169 22.39 -6.61 -12.69
C ALA A 169 22.11 -6.30 -11.20
N ARG A 170 22.61 -7.12 -10.28
CA ARG A 170 22.47 -6.91 -8.83
C ARG A 170 23.12 -5.59 -8.41
N LYS A 171 24.29 -5.27 -8.96
CA LYS A 171 24.97 -3.99 -8.70
C LYS A 171 24.15 -2.80 -9.19
N GLU A 172 23.57 -2.88 -10.38
CA GLU A 172 22.72 -1.81 -10.93
C GLU A 172 21.48 -1.57 -10.06
N ILE A 173 20.80 -2.64 -9.61
CA ILE A 173 19.66 -2.55 -8.69
C ILE A 173 20.09 -1.90 -7.38
N VAL A 174 21.19 -2.33 -6.78
CA VAL A 174 21.71 -1.76 -5.52
C VAL A 174 22.07 -0.28 -5.68
N ASP A 175 22.66 0.11 -6.80
CA ASP A 175 23.02 1.50 -7.09
C ASP A 175 21.78 2.36 -7.36
N PHE A 176 20.72 1.79 -7.95
CA PHE A 176 19.41 2.43 -8.04
C PHE A 176 18.80 2.61 -6.64
N GLU A 177 18.72 1.56 -5.82
CA GLU A 177 18.12 1.63 -4.49
C GLU A 177 18.82 2.64 -3.57
N ARG A 178 20.16 2.73 -3.62
CA ARG A 178 20.91 3.73 -2.85
C ARG A 178 20.59 5.17 -3.26
N ARG A 179 20.33 5.42 -4.54
CA ARG A 179 20.05 6.76 -5.07
C ARG A 179 18.60 7.15 -4.83
N GLU A 180 17.69 6.21 -5.06
CA GLU A 180 16.26 6.49 -5.21
C GLU A 180 15.42 6.09 -4.00
N THR A 181 15.96 5.41 -2.98
CA THR A 181 15.22 5.00 -1.77
C THR A 181 15.75 5.65 -0.48
N TYR A 182 14.92 5.67 0.57
CA TYR A 182 15.27 6.31 1.85
C TYR A 182 16.28 5.51 2.68
N LEU A 183 16.14 4.17 2.71
CA LEU A 183 17.06 3.27 3.41
C LEU A 183 17.35 2.07 2.51
N PRO A 184 18.49 2.04 1.80
CA PRO A 184 18.83 0.91 0.94
C PRO A 184 19.05 -0.38 1.76
N PRO A 185 18.90 -1.57 1.15
CA PRO A 185 19.20 -2.83 1.82
C PRO A 185 20.65 -2.87 2.31
N ARG A 186 20.85 -3.43 3.52
CA ARG A 186 22.18 -3.74 4.03
C ARG A 186 22.63 -5.04 3.37
N ARG A 187 23.75 -4.99 2.66
CA ARG A 187 24.40 -6.18 2.08
C ARG A 187 24.73 -7.19 3.18
#